data_AF-A0A151IYT1-F1
#
_entry.id   AF-A0A151IYT1-F1
#
_cell.length_a   1.000
_cell.length_b   1.000
_cell.length_c   1.000
_cell.angle_alpha   90.00
_cell.angle_beta   90.00
_cell.angle_gamma   90.00
#
_symmetry.space_group_name_H-M   'P 1'
#
loop_
_entity.id
_entity.type
_entity.pdbx_description
1 polymer ?
#
loop_
_entity_poly.entity_id
_entity_poly.type
_entity_poly.pdbx_seq_one_letter_code
_entity_poly.pdbx_strand_id
1 'polypeptide(L)'
;MYLPSSAAMTGEVILCWDKLFDSFNRKENRELTSVISSSSNHLWFWNNAVNRIRKMDFVESATHKAIRHNSKCLKNWIWTIQGAHYLWNILQTCGFSSFNLRFLNQDLVENSFSQIRDHGHRNNNPTPYQFGSSFKMLLTTNLTSRHSISTNCKEMNIIVAYTSDLCN
;
A
#
# COMPACT_ATOMS: atom_id res chain seq x y z
N MET A 1 -27.14 14.44 4.54
CA MET A 1 -26.19 15.52 4.88
C MET A 1 -25.89 16.27 3.60
N TYR A 2 -26.37 17.52 3.47
CA TYR A 2 -26.08 18.35 2.29
C TYR A 2 -24.84 19.20 2.59
N LEU A 3 -23.76 19.01 1.83
CA LEU A 3 -22.58 19.89 1.90
C LEU A 3 -22.95 21.26 1.31
N PRO A 4 -22.47 22.38 1.89
CA PRO A 4 -22.66 23.69 1.28
C PRO A 4 -21.96 23.73 -0.08
N SER A 5 -22.48 24.53 -1.03
CA SER A 5 -21.94 24.61 -2.40
C SER A 5 -20.45 24.98 -2.44
N SER A 6 -19.98 25.76 -1.47
CA SER A 6 -18.56 26.09 -1.28
C SER A 6 -17.68 24.90 -0.93
N ALA A 7 -18.24 23.80 -0.40
CA ALA A 7 -17.52 22.58 -0.05
C ALA A 7 -17.58 21.51 -1.15
N ALA A 8 -18.32 21.72 -2.24
CA ALA A 8 -18.46 20.75 -3.32
C ALA A 8 -17.09 20.37 -3.91
N MET A 9 -16.24 21.36 -4.19
CA MET A 9 -14.89 21.14 -4.72
C MET A 9 -14.00 20.34 -3.77
N THR A 10 -14.07 20.63 -2.47
CA THR A 10 -13.36 19.87 -1.44
C THR A 10 -13.84 18.43 -1.40
N GLY A 11 -15.16 18.21 -1.44
CA GLY A 11 -15.75 16.87 -1.49
C GLY A 11 -15.28 16.07 -2.70
N GLU A 12 -15.24 16.67 -3.89
CA GLU A 12 -14.74 16.01 -5.09
C GLU A 12 -13.26 15.64 -5.01
N VAL A 13 -12.42 16.53 -4.46
CA VAL A 13 -10.99 16.26 -4.29
C VAL A 13 -10.78 15.13 -3.30
N ILE A 14 -11.46 15.16 -2.15
CA ILE A 14 -11.37 14.10 -1.13
C ILE A 14 -11.84 12.77 -1.72
N LEU A 15 -12.97 12.74 -2.41
CA LEU A 15 -13.49 11.51 -3.02
C LEU A 15 -12.52 10.94 -4.07
N CYS A 16 -11.84 11.81 -4.84
CA CYS A 16 -10.83 11.37 -5.79
C CYS A 16 -9.66 10.67 -5.10
N TRP A 17 -9.14 11.25 -4.02
CA TRP A 17 -8.02 10.68 -3.26
C TRP A 17 -8.44 9.43 -2.48
N ASP A 18 -9.66 9.37 -1.94
CA ASP A 18 -10.22 8.19 -1.26
C ASP A 18 -10.30 7.01 -2.23
N LYS A 19 -10.88 7.20 -3.42
CA LYS A 19 -10.93 6.17 -4.47
C LYS A 19 -9.54 5.76 -4.95
N LEU A 20 -8.62 6.71 -5.07
CA LEU A 20 -7.25 6.41 -5.48
C LEU A 20 -6.53 5.57 -4.42
N PHE A 21 -6.61 5.93 -3.15
CA PHE A 21 -6.02 5.16 -2.07
C PHE A 21 -6.65 3.76 -1.95
N ASP A 22 -7.98 3.67 -2.06
CA ASP A 22 -8.71 2.41 -2.04
C ASP A 22 -8.25 1.46 -3.14
N SER A 23 -7.98 1.99 -4.35
CA SER A 23 -7.46 1.22 -5.48
C SER A 23 -6.08 0.59 -5.27
N PHE A 24 -5.35 0.99 -4.23
CA PHE A 24 -4.05 0.39 -3.85
C PHE A 24 -4.11 -0.44 -2.57
N ASN A 25 -5.01 -0.13 -1.63
CA ASN A 25 -4.90 -0.65 -0.27
C ASN A 25 -6.17 -1.32 0.29
N ARG A 26 -7.35 -0.99 -0.24
CA ARG A 26 -8.62 -1.39 0.39
C ARG A 26 -8.97 -2.85 0.11
N LYS A 27 -9.51 -3.53 1.13
CA LYS A 27 -10.16 -4.85 1.04
C LYS A 27 -11.63 -4.70 0.63
N GLU A 28 -12.14 -5.73 -0.04
CA GLU A 28 -13.49 -5.99 -0.60
C GLU A 28 -14.66 -5.05 -0.23
N ASN A 29 -15.66 -4.97 -1.13
CA ASN A 29 -16.91 -4.19 -1.06
C ASN A 29 -16.88 -2.74 -1.61
N ARG A 30 -15.99 -2.44 -2.57
CA ARG A 30 -16.06 -1.22 -3.39
C ARG A 30 -15.71 -1.51 -4.85
N GLU A 31 -16.06 -0.57 -5.73
CA GLU A 31 -15.79 -0.64 -7.18
C GLU A 31 -14.29 -0.76 -7.51
N LEU A 32 -13.43 -0.11 -6.73
CA LEU A 32 -11.97 -0.25 -6.80
C LEU A 32 -11.47 -0.83 -5.48
N THR A 33 -10.79 -1.96 -5.56
CA THR A 33 -10.16 -2.65 -4.43
C THR A 33 -8.66 -2.69 -4.66
N SER A 34 -7.88 -3.25 -3.74
CA SER A 34 -6.45 -3.43 -3.99
C SER A 34 -6.12 -4.52 -5.02
N VAL A 35 -7.11 -5.24 -5.55
CA VAL A 35 -6.89 -6.33 -6.50
C VAL A 35 -7.25 -5.86 -7.90
N ILE A 36 -6.24 -5.66 -8.74
CA ILE A 36 -6.43 -5.41 -10.17
C ILE A 36 -6.62 -6.72 -10.91
N SER A 37 -7.53 -6.70 -11.89
CA SER A 37 -7.79 -7.79 -12.83
C SER A 37 -8.10 -7.20 -14.21
N SER A 38 -8.13 -8.05 -15.24
CA SER A 38 -8.49 -7.63 -16.61
C SER A 38 -9.89 -7.03 -16.72
N SER A 39 -10.82 -7.40 -15.82
CA SER A 39 -12.20 -6.91 -15.79
C SER A 39 -12.40 -5.67 -14.92
N SER A 40 -11.38 -5.24 -14.19
CA SER A 40 -11.50 -4.15 -13.22
C SER A 40 -11.33 -2.76 -13.85
N ASN A 41 -12.00 -1.75 -13.28
CA ASN A 41 -11.95 -0.36 -13.77
C ASN A 41 -10.65 0.40 -13.39
N HIS A 42 -9.64 -0.28 -12.84
CA HIS A 42 -8.40 0.35 -12.35
C HIS A 42 -7.70 1.19 -13.40
N LEU A 43 -7.43 0.64 -14.59
CA LEU A 43 -6.65 1.33 -15.62
C LEU A 43 -7.35 2.59 -16.12
N TRP A 44 -8.66 2.52 -16.34
CA TRP A 44 -9.46 3.69 -16.73
C TRP A 44 -9.43 4.75 -15.63
N PHE A 45 -9.67 4.38 -14.38
CA PHE A 45 -9.67 5.30 -13.26
C PHE A 45 -8.28 5.94 -13.05
N TRP A 46 -7.21 5.16 -13.11
CA TRP A 46 -5.83 5.62 -12.98
C TRP A 46 -5.43 6.63 -14.04
N ASN A 47 -5.83 6.43 -15.30
CA ASN A 47 -5.59 7.41 -16.36
C ASN A 47 -6.27 8.76 -16.05
N ASN A 48 -7.51 8.74 -15.56
CA ASN A 48 -8.21 9.94 -15.12
C ASN A 48 -7.55 10.60 -13.90
N ALA A 49 -7.15 9.79 -12.91
CA ALA A 49 -6.48 10.28 -11.71
C ALA A 49 -5.14 10.96 -12.04
N VAL A 50 -4.30 10.36 -12.89
CA VAL A 50 -3.03 10.96 -13.35
C VAL A 50 -3.27 12.31 -14.02
N ASN A 51 -4.26 12.39 -14.90
CA ASN A 51 -4.61 13.64 -15.58
C ASN A 51 -5.09 14.72 -14.61
N ARG A 52 -5.80 14.34 -13.54
CA ARG A 52 -6.24 15.27 -12.49
C ARG A 52 -5.06 15.73 -11.63
N ILE A 53 -4.21 14.80 -11.18
CA ILE A 53 -3.04 15.09 -10.32
C ILE A 53 -2.05 16.02 -11.03
N ARG A 54 -1.84 15.86 -12.34
CA ARG A 54 -0.99 16.77 -13.14
C ARG A 54 -1.45 18.22 -13.15
N LYS A 55 -2.72 18.48 -12.86
CA LYS A 55 -3.33 19.82 -12.78
C LYS A 55 -3.42 20.35 -11.35
N MET A 56 -2.97 19.57 -10.36
CA MET A 56 -2.95 19.99 -8.96
C MET A 56 -1.61 20.64 -8.62
N ASP A 57 -1.66 21.66 -7.78
CA ASP A 57 -0.50 22.28 -7.16
C ASP A 57 -0.80 22.57 -5.69
N PHE A 58 0.24 22.52 -4.86
CA PHE A 58 0.16 23.06 -3.51
C PHE A 58 0.29 24.57 -3.58
N VAL A 59 -0.60 25.30 -2.90
CA VAL A 59 -0.60 26.77 -2.91
C VAL A 59 -0.58 27.31 -1.49
N GLU A 60 0.00 28.48 -1.31
CA GLU A 60 -0.13 29.24 -0.06
C GLU A 60 -1.57 29.73 0.11
N SER A 61 -2.15 29.59 1.31
CA SER A 61 -3.55 29.94 1.55
C SER A 61 -3.86 31.43 1.35
N ALA A 62 -2.92 32.32 1.67
CA ALA A 62 -3.12 33.75 1.59
C ALA A 62 -2.86 34.31 0.18
N THR A 63 -1.79 33.86 -0.49
CA THR A 63 -1.36 34.44 -1.78
C THR A 63 -1.75 33.59 -2.98
N HIS A 64 -2.21 32.35 -2.77
CA HIS A 64 -2.47 31.35 -3.80
C HIS A 64 -1.28 31.05 -4.72
N LYS A 65 -0.06 31.44 -4.33
CA LYS A 65 1.15 31.14 -5.09
C LYS A 65 1.56 29.69 -4.89
N ALA A 66 2.04 29.06 -5.96
CA ALA A 66 2.48 27.66 -5.94
C ALA A 66 3.70 27.46 -5.01
N ILE A 67 3.62 26.44 -4.15
CA ILE A 67 4.67 26.00 -3.23
C ILE A 67 5.54 24.97 -3.95
N ARG A 68 6.72 25.38 -4.40
CA ARG A 68 7.62 24.52 -5.21
C ARG A 68 8.34 23.42 -4.42
N HIS A 69 8.51 23.57 -3.10
CA HIS A 69 9.33 22.63 -2.31
C HIS A 69 8.61 21.31 -1.98
N ASN A 70 7.28 21.29 -1.95
CA ASN A 70 6.47 20.13 -1.52
C ASN A 70 5.74 19.41 -2.67
N SER A 71 6.03 19.75 -3.93
CA SER A 71 5.36 19.17 -5.12
C SER A 71 5.75 17.71 -5.42
N LYS A 72 6.75 17.16 -4.71
CA LYS A 72 7.22 15.78 -4.96
C LYS A 72 6.14 14.74 -4.69
N CYS A 73 5.22 14.97 -3.75
CA CYS A 73 4.16 14.01 -3.43
C CYS A 73 3.24 13.73 -4.63
N LEU A 74 2.76 14.79 -5.31
CA LEU A 74 1.91 14.66 -6.50
C LEU A 74 2.65 13.96 -7.64
N LYS A 75 3.93 14.33 -7.85
CA LYS A 75 4.79 13.65 -8.82
C LYS A 75 4.94 12.17 -8.47
N ASN A 76 5.24 11.84 -7.22
CA ASN A 76 5.44 10.46 -6.78
C ASN A 76 4.18 9.62 -6.95
N TRP A 77 2.99 10.17 -6.71
CA TRP A 77 1.74 9.48 -7.00
C TRP A 77 1.57 9.11 -8.48
N ILE A 78 1.95 10.00 -9.40
CA ILE A 78 1.96 9.69 -10.83
C ILE A 78 2.92 8.51 -11.10
N TRP A 79 4.10 8.52 -10.50
CA TRP A 79 5.08 7.43 -10.64
C TRP A 79 4.56 6.11 -10.05
N THR A 80 3.92 6.13 -8.88
CA THR A 80 3.30 4.95 -8.26
C THR A 80 2.23 4.34 -9.18
N ILE A 81 1.35 5.16 -9.74
CA ILE A 81 0.29 4.71 -10.65
C ILE A 81 0.90 4.11 -11.92
N GLN A 82 1.86 4.79 -12.53
CA GLN A 82 2.51 4.32 -13.76
C GLN A 82 3.32 3.05 -13.53
N GLY A 83 4.03 2.94 -12.40
CA GLY A 83 4.77 1.75 -12.01
C GLY A 83 3.87 0.55 -11.77
N ALA A 84 2.75 0.73 -11.07
CA ALA A 84 1.76 -0.33 -10.86
C ALA A 84 1.14 -0.80 -12.18
N HIS A 85 0.79 0.12 -13.08
CA HIS A 85 0.30 -0.21 -14.41
C HIS A 85 1.34 -1.00 -15.23
N TYR A 86 2.60 -0.55 -15.23
CA TYR A 86 3.68 -1.24 -15.92
C TYR A 86 3.89 -2.66 -15.38
N LEU A 87 3.93 -2.83 -14.06
CA LEU A 87 4.07 -4.14 -13.42
C LEU A 87 2.88 -5.05 -13.73
N TRP A 88 1.65 -4.50 -13.73
CA TRP A 88 0.47 -5.27 -14.12
C TRP A 88 0.56 -5.78 -15.56
N ASN A 89 1.07 -4.99 -16.49
CA ASN A 89 1.30 -5.45 -17.86
C ASN A 89 2.30 -6.61 -17.92
N ILE A 90 3.40 -6.53 -17.18
CA ILE A 90 4.36 -7.65 -17.08
C ILE A 90 3.68 -8.89 -16.51
N LEU A 91 2.96 -8.77 -15.40
CA LEU A 91 2.29 -9.90 -14.76
C LEU A 91 1.27 -10.57 -15.68
N GLN A 92 0.51 -9.81 -16.47
CA GLN A 92 -0.39 -10.37 -17.48
C GLN A 92 0.38 -11.18 -18.53
N THR A 93 1.54 -10.70 -18.99
CA THR A 93 2.39 -11.49 -19.93
C THR A 93 2.93 -12.77 -19.31
N CYS A 94 3.05 -12.82 -17.98
CA CYS A 94 3.41 -14.03 -17.22
C CYS A 94 2.21 -14.93 -16.89
N GLY A 95 0.99 -14.60 -17.35
CA GLY A 95 -0.21 -15.42 -17.15
C GLY A 95 -0.97 -15.18 -15.85
N PHE A 96 -0.64 -14.12 -15.08
CA PHE A 96 -1.39 -13.79 -13.88
C PHE A 96 -2.76 -13.17 -14.23
N SER A 97 -3.82 -13.71 -13.62
CA SER A 97 -5.21 -13.22 -13.81
C SER A 97 -5.57 -12.04 -12.91
N SER A 98 -4.81 -11.84 -11.83
CA SER A 98 -5.01 -10.75 -10.88
C SER A 98 -3.70 -10.36 -10.21
N PHE A 99 -3.66 -9.16 -9.64
CA PHE A 99 -2.53 -8.65 -8.89
C PHE A 99 -2.99 -7.84 -7.68
N ASN A 100 -2.51 -8.22 -6.50
CA ASN A 100 -2.84 -7.53 -5.25
C ASN A 100 -1.81 -6.45 -4.93
N LEU A 101 -2.22 -5.19 -5.11
CA LEU A 101 -1.40 -3.99 -4.97
C LEU A 101 -0.98 -3.72 -3.52
N ARG A 102 -1.61 -4.36 -2.52
CA ARG A 102 -1.18 -4.28 -1.11
C ARG A 102 0.25 -4.81 -0.91
N PHE A 103 0.70 -5.71 -1.77
CA PHE A 103 2.07 -6.23 -1.69
C PHE A 103 3.12 -5.24 -2.19
N LEU A 104 2.72 -4.09 -2.76
CA LEU A 104 3.64 -3.04 -3.19
C LEU A 104 3.96 -2.01 -2.11
N ASN A 105 3.21 -1.99 -1.01
CA ASN A 105 3.40 -1.00 0.06
C ASN A 105 4.38 -1.50 1.13
N GLN A 106 4.84 -0.56 1.97
CA GLN A 106 5.80 -0.87 3.04
C GLN A 106 5.13 -1.35 4.34
N ASP A 107 3.79 -1.47 4.37
CA ASP A 107 3.04 -1.83 5.58
C ASP A 107 3.54 -3.15 6.18
N LEU A 108 3.91 -4.12 5.33
CA LEU A 108 4.41 -5.41 5.81
C LEU A 108 5.73 -5.25 6.61
N VAL A 109 6.64 -4.41 6.11
CA VAL A 109 7.93 -4.14 6.76
C VAL A 109 7.73 -3.31 8.02
N GLU A 110 6.86 -2.30 7.98
CA GLU A 110 6.51 -1.47 9.14
C GLU A 110 5.84 -2.28 10.26
N ASN A 111 4.95 -3.20 9.89
CA ASN A 111 4.34 -4.14 10.82
C ASN A 111 5.39 -5.07 11.44
N SER A 112 6.35 -5.55 10.64
CA SER A 112 7.46 -6.37 11.13
C SER A 112 8.33 -5.62 12.14
N PHE A 113 8.63 -4.34 11.88
CA PHE A 113 9.36 -3.49 12.83
C PHE A 113 8.57 -3.24 14.11
N SER A 114 7.24 -3.12 14.02
CA SER A 114 6.38 -2.96 15.19
C SER A 114 6.45 -4.19 16.10
N GLN A 115 6.39 -5.40 15.54
CA GLN A 115 6.54 -6.64 16.31
C GLN A 115 7.91 -6.75 17.01
N ILE A 116 8.98 -6.30 16.34
CA ILE A 116 10.32 -6.27 16.95
C ILE A 116 10.36 -5.33 18.15
N ARG A 117 9.72 -4.15 18.06
CA ARG A 117 9.61 -3.21 19.19
C ARG A 117 8.74 -3.76 20.32
N ASP A 118 7.64 -4.43 19.98
CA ASP A 118 6.71 -5.03 20.95
C ASP A 118 7.36 -6.19 21.71
N HIS A 119 8.27 -6.94 21.08
CA HIS A 119 9.06 -7.99 21.73
C HIS A 119 9.90 -7.46 22.92
N GLY A 120 10.32 -6.19 22.85
CA GLY A 120 11.04 -5.52 23.93
C GLY A 120 10.16 -5.09 25.10
N HIS A 121 8.83 -5.22 25.01
CA HIS A 121 7.81 -4.71 25.93
C HIS A 121 8.01 -3.24 26.35
N ARG A 122 8.92 -2.98 27.29
CA ARG A 122 9.28 -1.64 27.77
C ARG A 122 10.41 -0.99 26.97
N ASN A 123 11.16 -1.76 26.19
CA ASN A 123 12.22 -1.26 25.33
C ASN A 123 11.74 -1.12 23.88
N ASN A 124 10.94 -0.09 23.62
CA ASN A 124 10.40 0.21 22.29
C ASN A 124 11.42 0.87 21.34
N ASN A 125 12.64 1.14 21.80
CA ASN A 125 13.73 1.70 21.02
C ASN A 125 15.00 0.84 21.17
N PRO A 126 15.02 -0.37 20.57
CA PRO A 126 16.11 -1.31 20.76
C PRO A 126 17.43 -0.80 20.15
N THR A 127 18.55 -1.14 20.77
CA THR A 127 19.87 -1.00 20.13
C THR A 127 19.98 -1.94 18.92
N PRO A 128 20.91 -1.70 17.97
CA PRO A 128 21.10 -2.59 16.83
C PRO A 128 21.30 -4.07 17.21
N TYR A 129 21.99 -4.35 18.32
CA TYR A 129 22.16 -5.70 18.84
C TYR A 129 20.84 -6.32 19.33
N GLN A 130 20.04 -5.56 20.08
CA GLN A 130 18.73 -5.99 20.58
C GLN A 130 17.74 -6.20 19.43
N PHE A 131 17.77 -5.32 18.43
CA PHE A 131 16.99 -5.46 17.21
C PHE A 131 17.34 -6.76 16.48
N GLY A 132 18.63 -7.01 16.23
CA GLY A 132 19.10 -8.22 15.56
C GLY A 132 18.77 -9.50 16.33
N SER A 133 18.84 -9.47 17.66
CA SER A 133 18.47 -10.60 18.51
C SER A 133 16.97 -10.89 18.45
N SER A 134 16.13 -9.86 18.57
CA SER A 134 14.67 -9.97 18.49
C SER A 134 14.20 -10.43 17.10
N PHE A 135 14.84 -9.92 16.05
CA PHE A 135 14.59 -10.36 14.68
C PHE A 135 14.86 -11.85 14.48
N LYS A 136 16.02 -12.34 14.93
CA LYS A 136 16.36 -13.77 14.87
C LYS A 136 15.35 -14.62 15.66
N MET A 137 14.98 -14.17 16.86
CA MET A 137 13.98 -14.86 17.70
C MET A 137 12.63 -14.96 17.00
N LEU A 138 12.12 -13.85 16.44
CA LEU A 138 10.84 -13.83 15.71
C LEU A 138 10.90 -14.70 14.46
N LEU A 139 12.00 -14.68 13.72
CA LEU A 139 12.20 -15.52 12.55
C LEU A 139 12.19 -17.01 12.92
N THR A 140 13.00 -17.42 13.89
CA THR A 140 13.04 -18.82 14.35
C THR A 140 11.70 -19.25 14.92
N THR A 141 11.04 -18.40 15.72
CA THR A 141 9.71 -18.70 16.27
C THR A 141 8.69 -18.91 15.16
N ASN A 142 8.59 -18.01 14.18
CA ASN A 142 7.65 -18.17 13.06
C ASN A 142 7.93 -19.44 12.25
N LEU A 143 9.21 -19.77 12.00
CA LEU A 143 9.58 -20.97 11.22
C LEU A 143 9.41 -22.29 11.98
N THR A 144 9.51 -22.27 13.31
CA THR A 144 9.50 -23.49 14.15
C THR A 144 8.22 -23.68 14.95
N SER A 145 7.39 -22.65 15.07
CA SER A 145 6.11 -22.75 15.76
C SER A 145 5.24 -23.78 15.04
N ARG A 146 4.76 -24.78 15.79
CA ARG A 146 3.71 -25.67 15.27
C ARG A 146 2.47 -24.79 15.08
N HIS A 147 2.11 -24.48 13.84
CA HIS A 147 0.80 -23.88 13.56
C HIS A 147 -0.26 -24.84 14.10
N SER A 148 -0.77 -24.57 15.30
CA SER A 148 -1.85 -25.36 15.85
C SER A 148 -3.08 -25.08 15.00
N ILE A 149 -3.80 -26.13 14.60
CA ILE A 149 -5.00 -26.07 13.73
C ILE A 149 -6.13 -25.18 14.34
N SER A 150 -5.95 -24.60 15.54
CA SER A 150 -7.00 -23.90 16.29
C SER A 150 -6.66 -22.50 16.84
N THR A 151 -5.53 -21.87 16.50
CA THR A 151 -5.19 -20.55 17.06
C THR A 151 -5.71 -19.36 16.23
N ASN A 152 -6.57 -18.54 16.86
CA ASN A 152 -7.39 -17.47 16.28
C ASN A 152 -6.69 -16.09 16.23
N CYS A 153 -5.37 -16.05 16.01
CA CYS A 153 -4.60 -14.81 15.92
C CYS A 153 -4.09 -14.64 14.48
N LYS A 154 -4.38 -13.48 13.87
CA LYS A 154 -4.03 -13.14 12.48
C LYS A 154 -2.65 -13.67 12.08
N GLU A 155 -2.62 -14.48 11.03
CA GLU A 155 -1.40 -14.99 10.41
C GLU A 155 -0.42 -13.85 10.14
N MET A 156 0.81 -14.02 10.62
CA MET A 156 1.93 -13.24 10.12
C MET A 156 2.21 -13.71 8.71
N ASN A 157 1.74 -12.94 7.72
CA ASN A 157 2.15 -13.10 6.33
C ASN A 157 3.57 -12.57 6.12
N ILE A 158 4.55 -13.10 6.85
CA ILE A 158 5.92 -13.11 6.31
C ILE A 158 5.86 -14.14 5.21
N ILE A 159 5.56 -13.68 3.99
CA ILE A 159 5.72 -14.51 2.80
C ILE A 159 7.22 -14.73 2.64
N VAL A 160 7.74 -15.79 3.26
CA VAL A 160 8.88 -16.49 2.69
C VAL A 160 8.32 -17.13 1.44
N ALA A 161 8.47 -16.46 0.30
CA ALA A 161 8.18 -17.06 -0.99
C ALA A 161 9.18 -18.22 -1.14
N TYR A 162 8.74 -19.43 -0.80
CA TYR A 162 9.34 -20.59 -1.41
C TYR A 162 9.01 -20.46 -2.90
N THR A 163 10.01 -20.12 -3.71
CA THR A 163 10.02 -20.61 -5.07
C THR A 163 10.08 -22.12 -4.91
N SER A 164 8.93 -22.78 -4.94
CA SER A 164 8.90 -24.23 -5.09
C SER A 164 9.75 -24.51 -6.33
N ASP A 165 10.81 -25.28 -6.11
CA ASP A 165 11.60 -25.87 -7.16
C ASP A 165 10.66 -26.34 -8.27
N LEU A 166 10.91 -25.83 -9.48
CA LEU A 166 10.42 -26.44 -10.70
C LEU A 166 11.03 -27.84 -10.77
N CYS A 167 10.39 -28.81 -10.11
CA CYS A 167 10.58 -30.22 -10.39
C CYS A 167 9.62 -30.61 -11.52
N ASN A 168 10.09 -30.43 -12.75
CA ASN A 168 10.24 -31.49 -13.76
C ASN A 168 10.96 -30.92 -14.99
#